data_AF-A0A2P4NMX2-F1
#
_entry.id   AF-A0A2P4NMX2-F1
#
_cell.length_a   1.000
_cell.length_b   1.000
_cell.length_c   1.000
_cell.angle_alpha   90.00
_cell.angle_beta   90.00
_cell.angle_gamma   90.00
#
_symmetry.space_group_name_H-M   'P 1'
#
loop_
_entity.id
_entity.type
_entity.pdbx_description
1 polymer ?
#
loop_
_entity_poly.entity_id
_entity_poly.type
_entity_poly.pdbx_seq_one_letter_code
_entity_poly.pdbx_strand_id
1 'polypeptide(L)'
;MKDYREPAIRKQRKISGFNIWQSNWWATHGKGLNIKDKGSQKLCADAWNALNNDTRKYYEEEAKNAANLRVKEQNSFITNAKSRKTQLNNGIQDIRKMFRTLHVTCGMEFITLAVSNYDELRSHWFGSNIGEEFYQTYSNLSDAIIPFRCFSILKKKENEGVIKSVAETKSSEILPDESETGHTFNLSAINISKPNSIETRNKVRFILRQKFEQDVKGNNIPYKRWKTQTSYKVIGWPLDVEFQDYSNLKEEERIKVLDSLYNIRFEQN
;
A
#
# COMPACT_ATOMS: atom_id res chain seq x y z
N MET A 1 13.98 35.93 -2.91
CA MET A 1 14.41 35.53 -1.55
C MET A 1 13.46 36.06 -0.47
N LYS A 2 12.17 35.64 -0.45
CA LYS A 2 11.21 36.06 0.60
C LYS A 2 10.59 34.91 1.40
N ASP A 3 10.91 33.65 1.10
CA ASP A 3 10.12 32.51 1.61
C ASP A 3 10.89 31.53 2.51
N TYR A 4 12.05 31.92 3.04
CA TYR A 4 12.84 31.11 4.00
C TYR A 4 12.43 31.33 5.46
N ARG A 5 11.13 31.39 5.76
CA ARG A 5 10.66 31.35 7.15
C ARG A 5 10.27 29.92 7.49
N GLU A 6 10.82 29.41 8.59
CA GLU A 6 10.39 28.13 9.18
C GLU A 6 8.86 28.08 9.27
N PRO A 7 8.22 26.97 8.85
CA PRO A 7 6.79 26.80 9.05
C PRO A 7 6.48 26.85 10.55
N ALA A 8 5.72 27.85 10.99
CA ALA A 8 5.27 27.91 12.37
C ALA A 8 4.56 26.61 12.75
N ILE A 9 4.97 26.00 13.87
CA ILE A 9 4.33 24.82 14.46
C ILE A 9 2.84 25.12 14.55
N ARG A 10 2.02 24.36 13.80
CA ARG A 10 0.56 24.49 13.83
C ARG A 10 0.07 24.05 15.21
N LYS A 11 -0.04 25.00 16.14
CA LYS A 11 -0.85 24.81 17.34
C LYS A 11 -2.26 24.48 16.87
N GLN A 12 -2.83 23.37 17.32
CA GLN A 12 -4.24 23.08 17.10
C GLN A 12 -5.04 24.32 17.50
N ARG A 13 -5.87 24.81 16.59
CA ARG A 13 -6.66 26.02 16.81
C ARG A 13 -7.61 25.72 17.95
N LYS A 14 -7.39 26.33 19.12
CA LYS A 14 -8.29 26.19 20.27
C LYS A 14 -9.70 26.57 19.81
N ILE A 15 -10.62 25.64 19.91
CA ILE A 15 -12.04 25.90 19.69
C ILE A 15 -12.50 26.65 20.94
N SER A 16 -13.01 27.87 20.75
CA SER A 16 -13.58 28.66 21.83
C SER A 16 -15.08 28.40 21.95
N GLY A 17 -15.68 28.74 23.09
CA GLY A 17 -17.13 28.70 23.25
C GLY A 17 -17.87 29.51 22.18
N PHE A 18 -17.28 30.64 21.76
CA PHE A 18 -17.81 31.43 20.64
C PHE A 18 -17.95 30.62 19.35
N ASN A 19 -17.01 29.73 19.03
CA ASN A 19 -17.06 28.96 17.79
C ASN A 19 -18.23 27.96 17.76
N ILE A 20 -18.55 27.36 18.90
CA ILE A 20 -19.69 26.43 19.04
C ILE A 20 -20.99 27.20 18.94
N TRP A 21 -21.12 28.24 19.77
CA TRP A 21 -22.31 29.07 19.77
C TRP A 21 -22.58 29.71 18.40
N GLN A 22 -21.54 30.23 17.75
CA GLN A 22 -21.66 30.87 16.43
C GLN A 22 -22.24 29.90 15.39
N SER A 23 -21.84 28.63 15.42
CA SER A 23 -22.38 27.61 14.50
C SER A 23 -23.89 27.41 14.72
N ASN A 24 -24.32 27.34 15.99
CA ASN A 24 -25.74 27.22 16.35
C ASN A 24 -26.52 28.49 15.97
N TRP A 25 -25.94 29.67 16.21
CA TRP A 25 -26.56 30.95 15.89
C TRP A 25 -26.80 31.12 14.39
N TRP A 26 -25.85 30.74 13.53
CA TRP A 26 -26.05 30.77 12.08
C TRP A 26 -27.10 29.75 11.59
N ALA A 27 -27.24 28.62 12.27
CA ALA A 27 -28.25 27.62 11.93
C ALA A 27 -29.68 28.06 12.31
N THR A 28 -29.82 28.95 13.29
CA THR A 28 -31.11 29.43 13.80
C THR A 28 -31.39 30.88 13.40
N HIS A 29 -30.77 31.84 14.08
CA HIS A 29 -31.01 33.28 13.92
C HIS A 29 -30.40 33.86 12.65
N GLY A 30 -29.23 33.36 12.25
CA GLY A 30 -28.55 33.80 11.03
C GLY A 30 -29.07 33.16 9.74
N LYS A 31 -30.14 32.36 9.80
CA LYS A 31 -30.66 31.62 8.66
C LYS A 31 -31.20 32.61 7.60
N GLY A 32 -30.54 32.64 6.44
CA GLY A 32 -30.87 33.56 5.33
C GLY A 32 -29.97 34.79 5.24
N LEU A 33 -29.07 35.02 6.21
CA LEU A 33 -28.05 36.06 6.14
C LEU A 33 -26.80 35.56 5.41
N ASN A 34 -26.09 36.48 4.75
CA ASN A 34 -24.82 36.16 4.09
C ASN A 34 -23.68 36.14 5.11
N ILE A 35 -23.08 34.97 5.34
CA ILE A 35 -21.99 34.81 6.32
C ILE A 35 -20.73 35.64 6.01
N LYS A 36 -20.53 36.05 4.74
CA LYS A 36 -19.39 36.89 4.32
C LYS A 36 -19.66 38.38 4.46
N ASP A 37 -20.91 38.78 4.72
CA ASP A 37 -21.28 40.18 4.89
C ASP A 37 -20.82 40.71 6.27
N LYS A 38 -20.23 41.91 6.27
CA LYS A 38 -19.68 42.52 7.50
C LYS A 38 -20.78 42.88 8.50
N GLY A 39 -21.96 43.31 8.02
CA GLY A 39 -23.09 43.65 8.90
C GLY A 39 -23.61 42.43 9.63
N SER A 40 -23.78 41.33 8.90
CA SER A 40 -24.22 40.04 9.42
C SER A 40 -23.21 39.45 10.42
N GLN A 41 -21.91 39.59 10.16
CA GLN A 41 -20.86 39.20 11.11
C GLN A 41 -20.87 40.03 12.39
N LYS A 42 -21.13 41.34 12.28
CA LYS A 42 -21.23 42.24 13.44
C LYS A 42 -22.43 41.86 14.33
N LEU A 43 -23.59 41.59 13.74
CA LEU A 43 -24.79 41.14 14.46
C LEU A 43 -24.53 39.85 15.26
N CYS A 44 -23.81 38.88 14.65
CA CYS A 44 -23.42 37.65 15.32
C CYS A 44 -22.49 37.93 16.52
N ALA A 45 -21.50 38.81 16.36
CA ALA A 45 -20.59 39.17 17.45
C ALA A 45 -21.30 39.91 18.60
N ASP A 46 -22.19 40.85 18.26
CA ASP A 46 -22.96 41.62 19.25
C ASP A 46 -23.91 40.70 20.04
N ALA A 47 -24.55 39.74 19.37
CA ALA A 47 -25.40 38.75 20.02
C ALA A 47 -24.63 37.83 20.99
N TRP A 48 -23.37 37.46 20.68
CA TRP A 48 -22.50 36.76 21.64
C TRP A 48 -22.18 37.64 22.86
N ASN A 49 -21.88 38.91 22.61
CA ASN A 49 -21.57 39.90 23.65
C ASN A 49 -22.78 40.26 24.52
N ALA A 50 -23.99 39.94 24.09
CA ALA A 50 -25.23 40.08 24.87
C ALA A 50 -25.55 38.84 25.73
N LEU A 51 -24.90 37.69 25.51
CA LEU A 51 -25.12 36.50 26.35
C LEU A 51 -24.68 36.72 27.79
N ASN A 52 -25.41 36.12 28.73
CA ASN A 52 -25.01 36.10 30.13
C ASN A 52 -23.80 35.18 30.37
N ASN A 53 -23.14 35.36 31.53
CA ASN A 53 -21.91 34.64 31.86
C ASN A 53 -22.11 33.11 31.97
N ASP A 54 -23.26 32.65 32.44
CA ASP A 54 -23.53 31.21 32.61
C ASP A 54 -23.70 30.52 31.25
N THR A 55 -24.40 31.16 30.31
CA THR A 55 -24.52 30.68 28.94
C THR A 55 -23.17 30.67 28.22
N ARG A 56 -22.31 31.68 28.45
CA ARG A 56 -20.94 31.67 27.89
C ARG A 56 -20.10 30.53 28.46
N LYS A 57 -20.14 30.31 29.79
CA LYS A 57 -19.45 29.20 30.45
C LYS A 57 -19.92 27.85 29.93
N TYR A 58 -21.22 27.67 29.70
CA TYR A 58 -21.76 26.46 29.09
C TYR A 58 -21.11 26.16 27.73
N TYR A 59 -21.04 27.15 26.84
CA TYR A 59 -20.41 26.96 25.53
C TYR A 59 -18.88 26.77 25.62
N GLU A 60 -18.21 27.38 26.60
CA GLU A 60 -16.79 27.12 26.86
C GLU A 60 -16.54 25.68 27.32
N GLU A 61 -17.40 25.13 28.18
CA GLU A 61 -17.33 23.71 28.58
C GLU A 61 -17.67 22.77 27.43
N GLU A 62 -18.70 23.10 26.62
CA GLU A 62 -18.94 22.38 25.36
C GLU A 62 -17.73 22.42 24.42
N ALA A 63 -17.00 23.55 24.36
CA ALA A 63 -15.83 23.68 23.50
C ALA A 63 -14.66 22.80 23.96
N LYS A 64 -14.48 22.66 25.28
CA LYS A 64 -13.52 21.71 25.85
C LYS A 64 -13.91 20.26 25.52
N ASN A 65 -15.20 19.91 25.62
CA ASN A 65 -15.70 18.58 25.30
C ASN A 65 -15.65 18.26 23.79
N ALA A 66 -15.95 19.24 22.93
CA ALA A 66 -15.88 19.12 21.48
C ALA A 66 -14.43 18.98 20.98
N ALA A 67 -13.46 19.61 21.64
CA ALA A 67 -12.05 19.37 21.35
C ALA A 67 -11.66 17.91 21.58
N ASN A 68 -12.18 17.28 22.66
CA ASN A 68 -11.97 15.86 22.95
C ASN A 68 -12.72 14.93 21.98
N LEU A 69 -13.92 15.33 21.52
CA LEU A 69 -14.68 14.60 20.49
C LEU A 69 -14.04 14.68 19.11
N ARG A 70 -13.46 15.82 18.71
CA ARG A 70 -12.74 15.94 17.42
C ARG A 70 -11.52 15.04 17.33
N VAL A 71 -10.84 14.78 18.46
CA VAL A 71 -9.76 13.78 18.51
C VAL A 71 -10.31 12.37 18.23
N LYS A 72 -11.54 12.05 18.69
CA LYS A 72 -12.22 10.79 18.38
C LYS A 72 -12.73 10.72 16.93
N GLU A 73 -13.30 11.80 16.39
CA GLU A 73 -13.76 11.87 14.99
C GLU A 73 -12.62 11.85 13.97
N GLN A 74 -11.44 12.38 14.31
CA GLN A 74 -10.24 12.29 13.46
C GLN A 74 -9.84 10.83 13.14
N ASN A 75 -10.27 9.87 13.95
CA ASN A 75 -10.01 8.44 13.77
C ASN A 75 -11.19 7.69 13.11
N SER A 76 -12.24 8.40 12.70
CA SER A 76 -13.38 7.79 12.01
C SER A 76 -13.12 7.64 10.51
N PHE A 77 -13.62 6.56 9.92
CA PHE A 77 -13.50 6.31 8.49
C PHE A 77 -14.34 7.31 7.68
N ILE A 78 -13.69 8.04 6.77
CA ILE A 78 -14.37 9.03 5.91
C ILE A 78 -15.06 8.29 4.77
N THR A 79 -16.39 8.25 4.80
CA THR A 79 -17.20 7.56 3.78
C THR A 79 -17.26 8.32 2.46
N ASN A 80 -17.26 9.66 2.50
CA ASN A 80 -17.38 10.48 1.29
C ASN A 80 -16.05 10.64 0.53
N ALA A 81 -16.04 10.30 -0.76
CA ALA A 81 -14.89 10.40 -1.66
C ALA A 81 -14.25 11.80 -1.74
N LYS A 82 -15.08 12.85 -1.85
CA LYS A 82 -14.63 14.24 -1.97
C LYS A 82 -14.00 14.72 -0.67
N SER A 83 -14.58 14.34 0.47
CA SER A 83 -13.99 14.60 1.79
C SER A 83 -12.66 13.87 1.98
N ARG A 84 -12.58 12.59 1.56
CA ARG A 84 -11.30 11.83 1.55
C ARG A 84 -10.21 12.54 0.76
N LYS A 85 -10.52 12.96 -0.47
CA LYS A 85 -9.57 13.70 -1.33
C LYS A 85 -9.12 15.02 -0.70
N THR A 86 -10.04 15.74 -0.07
CA THR A 86 -9.73 17.03 0.59
C THR A 86 -8.79 16.82 1.78
N GLN A 87 -9.08 15.83 2.64
CA GLN A 87 -8.24 15.53 3.78
C GLN A 87 -6.85 15.03 3.37
N LEU A 88 -6.78 14.17 2.35
CA LEU A 88 -5.53 13.72 1.76
C LEU A 88 -4.68 14.90 1.25
N ASN A 89 -5.27 15.80 0.48
CA ASN A 89 -4.57 17.00 -0.03
C ASN A 89 -4.02 17.88 1.11
N ASN A 90 -4.78 18.05 2.19
CA ASN A 90 -4.32 18.80 3.36
C ASN A 90 -3.11 18.11 4.02
N GLY A 91 -3.15 16.78 4.17
CA GLY A 91 -2.02 16.00 4.70
C GLY A 91 -0.77 16.13 3.82
N ILE A 92 -0.91 16.00 2.50
CA ILE A 92 0.19 16.17 1.54
C ILE A 92 0.82 17.55 1.66
N GLN A 93 0.01 18.60 1.78
CA GLN A 93 0.52 19.95 1.96
C GLN A 93 1.34 20.11 3.24
N ASP A 94 0.96 19.44 4.32
CA ASP A 94 1.69 19.49 5.58
C ASP A 94 3.01 18.71 5.51
N ILE A 95 3.01 17.55 4.85
CA ILE A 95 4.25 16.79 4.59
C ILE A 95 5.19 17.60 3.68
N ARG A 96 4.67 18.24 2.62
CA ARG A 96 5.49 19.12 1.76
C ARG A 96 6.17 20.24 2.54
N LYS A 97 5.50 20.83 3.53
CA LYS A 97 6.12 21.83 4.41
C LYS A 97 7.25 21.21 5.23
N MET A 98 7.05 20.00 5.75
CA MET A 98 8.07 19.27 6.48
C MET A 98 9.29 18.96 5.62
N PHE A 99 9.09 18.48 4.38
CA PHE A 99 10.18 18.24 3.42
C PHE A 99 10.95 19.51 3.11
N ARG A 100 10.27 20.65 2.93
CA ARG A 100 10.94 21.95 2.75
C ARG A 100 11.80 22.31 3.96
N THR A 101 11.29 22.11 5.19
CA THR A 101 12.09 22.34 6.39
C THR A 101 13.33 21.45 6.40
N LEU A 102 13.16 20.13 6.22
CA LEU A 102 14.26 19.17 6.24
C LEU A 102 15.29 19.42 5.13
N HIS A 103 14.84 19.86 3.95
CA HIS A 103 15.72 20.29 2.88
C HIS A 103 16.58 21.48 3.31
N VAL A 104 15.96 22.53 3.86
CA VAL A 104 16.69 23.74 4.29
C VAL A 104 17.63 23.44 5.45
N THR A 105 17.20 22.65 6.43
CA THR A 105 17.98 22.40 7.65
C THR A 105 19.05 21.33 7.46
N CYS A 106 18.79 20.32 6.63
CA CYS A 106 19.62 19.11 6.53
C CYS A 106 20.18 18.86 5.12
N GLY A 107 19.82 19.66 4.11
CA GLY A 107 20.27 19.48 2.73
C GLY A 107 19.68 18.25 2.03
N MET A 108 18.57 17.71 2.52
CA MET A 108 17.96 16.48 2.00
C MET A 108 16.88 16.77 0.95
N GLU A 109 16.88 16.05 -0.16
CA GLU A 109 15.80 16.05 -1.16
C GLU A 109 14.87 14.84 -0.95
N PHE A 110 13.58 15.01 -1.24
CA PHE A 110 12.56 14.01 -1.00
C PHE A 110 11.66 13.82 -2.22
N ILE A 111 11.37 12.56 -2.52
CA ILE A 111 10.24 12.17 -3.38
C ILE A 111 9.42 11.12 -2.63
N THR A 112 8.11 11.30 -2.60
CA THR A 112 7.17 10.39 -1.97
C THR A 112 6.22 9.85 -3.01
N LEU A 113 6.07 8.52 -3.02
CA LEU A 113 5.09 7.82 -3.82
C LEU A 113 3.91 7.44 -2.92
N ALA A 114 2.74 7.99 -3.23
CA ALA A 114 1.52 7.73 -2.50
C ALA A 114 0.66 6.74 -3.29
N VAL A 115 0.43 5.58 -2.70
CA VAL A 115 -0.29 4.47 -3.33
C VAL A 115 -1.64 4.32 -2.67
N SER A 116 -2.71 4.26 -3.48
CA SER A 116 -4.05 4.02 -2.96
C SER A 116 -4.54 2.61 -3.24
N ASN A 117 -5.20 2.03 -2.23
CA ASN A 117 -5.95 0.78 -2.32
C ASN A 117 -7.46 1.00 -2.54
N TYR A 118 -7.88 2.23 -2.85
CA TYR A 118 -9.24 2.56 -3.30
C TYR A 118 -9.20 3.06 -4.74
N ASP A 119 -10.07 2.54 -5.60
CA ASP A 119 -10.07 2.92 -7.02
C ASP A 119 -10.46 4.39 -7.27
N GLU A 120 -11.21 4.99 -6.36
CA GLU A 120 -11.61 6.40 -6.41
C GLU A 120 -10.44 7.37 -6.20
N LEU A 121 -9.38 6.93 -5.53
CA LEU A 121 -8.20 7.73 -5.25
C LEU A 121 -7.05 7.22 -6.12
N ARG A 122 -6.62 8.03 -7.08
CA ARG A 122 -5.46 7.66 -7.90
C ARG A 122 -4.19 7.72 -7.04
N SER A 123 -3.32 6.74 -7.25
CA SER A 123 -1.94 6.82 -6.76
C SER A 123 -1.27 8.04 -7.41
N HIS A 124 -0.41 8.71 -6.65
CA HIS A 124 0.22 9.97 -7.05
C HIS A 124 1.57 10.12 -6.35
N TRP A 125 2.27 11.22 -6.62
CA TRP A 125 3.57 11.50 -6.05
C TRP A 125 3.67 12.98 -5.65
N PHE A 126 4.57 13.28 -4.72
CA PHE A 126 4.90 14.64 -4.29
C PHE A 126 6.25 14.65 -3.55
N GLY A 127 6.90 15.80 -3.48
CA GLY A 127 8.23 15.88 -2.90
C GLY A 127 8.73 17.30 -2.69
N SER A 128 10.03 17.43 -2.53
CA SER A 128 10.76 18.68 -2.69
C SER A 128 10.96 18.99 -4.19
N ASN A 129 11.35 20.21 -4.53
CA ASN A 129 11.41 20.64 -5.93
C ASN A 129 12.28 19.72 -6.81
N ILE A 130 13.48 19.34 -6.34
CA ILE A 130 14.37 18.47 -7.12
C ILE A 130 13.84 17.04 -7.16
N GLY A 131 13.28 16.54 -6.06
CA GLY A 131 12.66 15.20 -6.05
C GLY A 131 11.47 15.09 -7.00
N GLU A 132 10.66 16.15 -7.11
CA GLU A 132 9.54 16.25 -8.05
C GLU A 132 10.03 16.32 -9.51
N GLU A 133 11.06 17.11 -9.80
CA GLU A 133 11.69 17.20 -11.13
C GLU A 133 12.32 15.86 -11.57
N PHE A 134 13.02 15.18 -10.65
CA PHE A 134 13.55 13.84 -10.87
C PHE A 134 12.44 12.87 -11.28
N TYR A 135 11.32 12.85 -10.56
CA TYR A 135 10.20 11.96 -10.90
C TYR A 135 9.65 12.25 -12.30
N GLN A 136 9.47 13.52 -12.67
CA GLN A 136 8.98 13.90 -14.00
C GLN A 136 9.92 13.48 -15.13
N THR A 137 11.22 13.53 -14.89
CA THR A 137 12.25 13.23 -15.89
C THR A 137 12.36 11.73 -16.18
N TYR A 138 12.04 10.88 -15.21
CA TYR A 138 12.16 9.42 -15.33
C TYR A 138 10.78 8.75 -15.43
N SER A 139 10.27 8.61 -16.65
CA SER A 139 8.97 7.98 -16.94
C SER A 139 8.80 6.58 -16.32
N ASN A 140 9.87 5.81 -16.18
CA ASN A 140 9.80 4.45 -15.65
C ASN A 140 9.43 4.41 -14.15
N LEU A 141 9.55 5.52 -13.42
CA LEU A 141 9.10 5.58 -12.02
C LEU A 141 7.57 5.48 -11.89
N SER A 142 6.80 5.88 -12.91
CA SER A 142 5.35 5.65 -12.87
C SER A 142 5.00 4.17 -12.91
N ASP A 143 5.81 3.37 -13.59
CA ASP A 143 5.60 1.92 -13.66
C ASP A 143 5.88 1.27 -12.30
N ALA A 144 6.83 1.83 -11.53
CA ALA A 144 7.12 1.37 -10.19
C ALA A 144 5.93 1.50 -9.23
N ILE A 145 5.00 2.44 -9.44
CA ILE A 145 3.79 2.58 -8.61
C ILE A 145 2.83 1.39 -8.80
N ILE A 146 2.81 0.78 -9.98
CA ILE A 146 1.81 -0.24 -10.36
C ILE A 146 1.91 -1.49 -9.46
N PRO A 147 3.09 -2.12 -9.27
CA PRO A 147 3.23 -3.25 -8.36
C PRO A 147 2.80 -2.94 -6.93
N PHE A 148 3.18 -1.77 -6.40
CA PHE A 148 2.76 -1.36 -5.05
C PHE A 148 1.25 -1.21 -4.96
N ARG A 149 0.60 -0.62 -5.97
CA ARG A 149 -0.86 -0.49 -5.99
C ARG A 149 -1.55 -1.86 -5.99
N CYS A 150 -1.09 -2.77 -6.84
CA CYS A 150 -1.61 -4.13 -6.88
C CYS A 150 -1.47 -4.82 -5.51
N PHE A 151 -0.29 -4.71 -4.88
CA PHE A 151 -0.04 -5.25 -3.54
C PHE A 151 -0.95 -4.64 -2.48
N SER A 152 -1.10 -3.31 -2.46
CA SER A 152 -1.97 -2.63 -1.49
C SER A 152 -3.45 -2.99 -1.64
N ILE A 153 -3.93 -3.21 -2.87
CA ILE A 153 -5.30 -3.69 -3.13
C ILE A 153 -5.46 -5.12 -2.60
N LEU A 154 -4.52 -6.00 -2.89
CA LEU A 154 -4.55 -7.39 -2.42
C LEU A 154 -4.52 -7.47 -0.90
N LYS A 155 -3.61 -6.74 -0.24
CA LYS A 155 -3.54 -6.68 1.23
C LYS A 155 -4.82 -6.16 1.87
N LYS A 156 -5.48 -5.20 1.25
CA LYS A 156 -6.77 -4.71 1.73
C LYS A 156 -7.86 -5.79 1.60
N LYS A 157 -7.96 -6.44 0.43
CA LYS A 157 -8.91 -7.54 0.20
C LYS A 157 -8.67 -8.73 1.15
N GLU A 158 -7.40 -8.98 1.48
CA GLU A 158 -6.99 -9.95 2.50
C GLU A 158 -7.53 -9.57 3.89
N ASN A 159 -7.31 -8.33 4.32
CA ASN A 159 -7.81 -7.81 5.60
C ASN A 159 -9.34 -7.76 5.68
N GLU A 160 -10.02 -7.53 4.54
CA GLU A 160 -11.48 -7.55 4.43
C GLU A 160 -12.04 -8.99 4.36
N GLY A 161 -11.19 -10.02 4.36
CA GLY A 161 -11.59 -11.43 4.28
C GLY A 161 -12.09 -11.88 2.90
N VAL A 162 -11.98 -11.01 1.89
CA VAL A 162 -12.35 -11.30 0.49
C VAL A 162 -11.36 -12.28 -0.14
N ILE A 163 -10.11 -12.24 0.29
CA ILE A 163 -9.06 -13.18 -0.10
C ILE A 163 -8.50 -13.76 1.20
N LYS A 164 -8.31 -15.08 1.27
CA LYS A 164 -7.68 -15.68 2.45
C LYS A 164 -6.21 -15.25 2.51
N SER A 165 -5.78 -14.75 3.67
CA SER A 165 -4.36 -14.56 3.95
C SER A 165 -3.67 -15.90 3.94
N VAL A 166 -2.70 -16.11 3.04
CA VAL A 166 -1.72 -17.16 3.28
C VAL A 166 -0.88 -16.62 4.43
N ALA A 167 -1.13 -17.10 5.65
CA ALA A 167 -0.43 -16.64 6.83
C ALA A 167 1.08 -16.63 6.56
N GLU A 168 1.75 -15.52 6.89
CA GLU A 168 3.21 -15.47 6.96
C GLU A 168 3.64 -16.59 7.90
N THR A 169 4.06 -17.68 7.31
CA THR A 169 4.72 -18.73 8.04
C THR A 169 6.03 -18.11 8.48
N LYS A 170 6.07 -17.78 9.77
CA LYS A 170 7.30 -17.45 10.48
C LYS A 170 8.37 -18.42 10.01
N SER A 171 9.54 -17.89 9.73
CA SER A 171 10.78 -18.62 9.49
C SER A 171 11.02 -19.62 10.62
N SER A 172 10.44 -20.80 10.47
CA SER A 172 10.61 -22.01 11.29
C SER A 172 9.93 -23.10 10.46
N GLU A 173 10.74 -23.87 9.74
CA GLU A 173 10.41 -25.23 9.26
C GLU A 173 8.93 -25.47 8.93
N ILE A 174 8.50 -25.05 7.75
CA ILE A 174 7.15 -25.36 7.27
C ILE A 174 7.18 -26.77 6.67
N LEU A 175 6.95 -27.74 7.54
CA LEU A 175 6.29 -28.99 7.16
C LEU A 175 4.94 -28.62 6.51
N PRO A 176 4.57 -29.16 5.34
CA PRO A 176 3.24 -28.95 4.80
C PRO A 176 2.26 -29.73 5.66
N ASP A 177 1.36 -29.03 6.36
CA ASP A 177 0.22 -29.70 7.00
C ASP A 177 -0.89 -29.88 5.96
N GLU A 178 -1.41 -31.10 6.01
CA GLU A 178 -2.27 -31.77 5.06
C GLU A 178 -3.69 -31.23 5.20
N SER A 179 -4.23 -30.58 4.16
CA SER A 179 -5.66 -30.65 3.83
C SER A 179 -6.00 -29.68 2.71
N GLU A 180 -5.87 -30.14 1.48
CA GLU A 180 -6.98 -30.10 0.54
C GLU A 180 -6.70 -31.17 -0.54
N THR A 181 -7.28 -32.32 -0.26
CA THR A 181 -7.52 -33.45 -1.15
C THR A 181 -7.78 -33.03 -2.60
N GLY A 182 -6.89 -33.45 -3.50
CA GLY A 182 -7.09 -33.40 -4.95
C GLY A 182 -5.94 -32.77 -5.73
N HIS A 183 -4.73 -33.35 -5.66
CA HIS A 183 -3.59 -32.94 -6.50
C HIS A 183 -3.86 -33.19 -7.98
N THR A 184 -4.45 -32.20 -8.66
CA THR A 184 -4.45 -32.13 -10.12
C THR A 184 -3.53 -30.98 -10.54
N PHE A 185 -2.34 -31.32 -11.05
CA PHE A 185 -1.39 -30.35 -11.59
C PHE A 185 -2.04 -29.52 -12.69
N ASN A 186 -2.40 -28.28 -12.42
CA ASN A 186 -3.03 -27.45 -13.43
C ASN A 186 -1.98 -26.80 -14.36
N LEU A 187 -1.39 -27.63 -15.22
CA LEU A 187 -0.38 -27.24 -16.23
C LEU A 187 -0.92 -26.24 -17.27
N SER A 188 -2.25 -26.17 -17.42
CA SER A 188 -2.91 -25.20 -18.31
C SER A 188 -2.63 -23.74 -17.94
N ALA A 189 -2.16 -23.48 -16.70
CA ALA A 189 -1.78 -22.15 -16.24
C ALA A 189 -0.37 -21.73 -16.67
N ILE A 190 0.44 -22.60 -17.27
CA ILE A 190 1.78 -22.24 -17.74
C ILE A 190 1.69 -21.63 -19.13
N ASN A 191 2.16 -20.39 -19.28
CA ASN A 191 2.24 -19.76 -20.59
C ASN A 191 3.50 -20.26 -21.32
N ILE A 192 3.33 -21.34 -22.10
CA ILE A 192 4.40 -21.98 -22.88
C ILE A 192 4.97 -21.02 -23.93
N SER A 193 4.18 -20.04 -24.41
CA SER A 193 4.64 -19.02 -25.37
C SER A 193 5.60 -17.98 -24.77
N LYS A 194 5.83 -17.99 -23.45
CA LYS A 194 6.73 -17.07 -22.75
C LYS A 194 7.71 -17.82 -21.83
N PRO A 195 8.62 -18.65 -22.38
CA PRO A 195 9.52 -19.51 -21.60
C PRO A 195 10.46 -18.73 -20.67
N ASN A 196 10.77 -17.48 -21.04
CA ASN A 196 11.68 -16.60 -20.30
C ASN A 196 10.99 -15.73 -19.23
N SER A 197 9.66 -15.73 -19.16
CA SER A 197 8.96 -14.87 -18.20
C SER A 197 9.25 -15.29 -16.75
N ILE A 198 9.32 -14.32 -15.84
CA ILE A 198 9.50 -14.57 -14.40
C ILE A 198 8.39 -15.51 -13.88
N GLU A 199 7.16 -15.31 -14.36
CA GLU A 199 6.01 -16.14 -14.00
C GLU A 199 6.21 -17.61 -14.39
N THR A 200 6.59 -17.88 -15.65
CA THR A 200 6.87 -19.24 -16.14
C THR A 200 8.02 -19.88 -15.34
N ARG A 201 9.11 -19.13 -15.10
CA ARG A 201 10.25 -19.63 -14.31
C ARG A 201 9.84 -20.04 -12.89
N ASN A 202 9.04 -19.21 -12.21
CA ASN A 202 8.58 -19.50 -10.85
C ASN A 202 7.63 -20.70 -10.82
N LYS A 203 6.73 -20.83 -11.80
CA LYS A 203 5.83 -21.97 -11.92
C LYS A 203 6.58 -23.28 -12.17
N VAL A 204 7.56 -23.29 -13.07
CA VAL A 204 8.38 -24.50 -13.34
C VAL A 204 9.16 -24.91 -12.10
N ARG A 205 9.81 -23.97 -11.40
CA ARG A 205 10.52 -24.26 -10.13
C ARG A 205 9.60 -24.84 -9.07
N PHE A 206 8.40 -24.28 -8.93
CA PHE A 206 7.39 -24.79 -7.98
C PHE A 206 7.00 -26.23 -8.30
N ILE A 207 6.72 -26.53 -9.58
CA ILE A 207 6.33 -27.87 -10.03
C ILE A 207 7.47 -28.88 -9.80
N LEU A 208 8.70 -28.53 -10.19
CA LEU A 208 9.85 -29.42 -9.98
C LEU A 208 10.08 -29.69 -8.49
N ARG A 209 9.95 -28.67 -7.62
CA ARG A 209 10.09 -28.84 -6.17
C ARG A 209 9.00 -29.75 -5.60
N GLN A 210 7.74 -29.55 -6.00
CA GLN A 210 6.63 -30.40 -5.57
C GLN A 210 6.80 -31.84 -6.04
N LYS A 211 7.25 -32.06 -7.28
CA LYS A 211 7.59 -33.40 -7.77
C LYS A 211 8.73 -34.02 -6.98
N PHE A 212 9.77 -33.27 -6.67
CA PHE A 212 10.88 -33.76 -5.85
C PHE A 212 10.43 -34.15 -4.42
N GLU A 213 9.56 -33.34 -3.82
CA GLU A 213 8.97 -33.62 -2.52
C GLU A 213 8.06 -34.86 -2.56
N GLN A 214 7.22 -34.99 -3.58
CA GLN A 214 6.32 -36.14 -3.74
C GLN A 214 7.07 -37.43 -4.06
N ASP A 215 8.04 -37.37 -4.98
CA ASP A 215 8.69 -38.56 -5.52
C ASP A 215 9.78 -39.11 -4.58
N VAL A 216 10.54 -38.23 -3.89
CA VAL A 216 11.69 -38.63 -3.06
C VAL A 216 11.68 -38.05 -1.64
N LYS A 217 10.58 -37.43 -1.21
CA LYS A 217 10.44 -36.81 0.12
C LYS A 217 11.55 -35.82 0.47
N GLY A 218 12.10 -35.14 -0.55
CA GLY A 218 13.19 -34.20 -0.40
C GLY A 218 12.71 -32.74 -0.28
N ASN A 219 13.34 -31.95 0.60
CA ASN A 219 12.94 -30.56 0.84
C ASN A 219 13.38 -29.57 -0.25
N ASN A 220 14.58 -29.77 -0.81
CA ASN A 220 15.20 -28.90 -1.80
C ASN A 220 16.00 -29.71 -2.83
N ILE A 221 15.81 -29.40 -4.11
CA ILE A 221 16.58 -30.00 -5.20
C ILE A 221 18.03 -29.50 -5.12
N PRO A 222 19.04 -30.39 -4.99
CA PRO A 222 20.45 -30.01 -4.85
C PRO A 222 21.10 -29.59 -6.19
N TYR A 223 20.54 -28.62 -6.92
CA TYR A 223 21.02 -28.19 -8.24
C TYR A 223 22.54 -27.94 -8.31
N LYS A 224 23.11 -27.24 -7.32
CA LYS A 224 24.56 -26.92 -7.27
C LYS A 224 25.46 -28.15 -7.15
N ARG A 225 24.97 -29.21 -6.52
CA ARG A 225 25.72 -30.45 -6.26
C ARG A 225 25.17 -31.62 -7.08
N TRP A 226 24.33 -31.34 -8.10
CA TRP A 226 23.63 -32.38 -8.84
C TRP A 226 24.60 -33.35 -9.55
N LYS A 227 25.72 -32.84 -10.05
CA LYS A 227 26.78 -33.65 -10.68
C LYS A 227 27.56 -34.53 -9.69
N THR A 228 27.58 -34.16 -8.42
CA THR A 228 28.39 -34.84 -7.38
C THR A 228 27.55 -35.72 -6.46
N GLN A 229 26.23 -35.56 -6.46
CA GLN A 229 25.31 -36.35 -5.65
C GLN A 229 24.95 -37.66 -6.35
N THR A 230 24.79 -38.74 -5.59
CA THR A 230 24.40 -40.08 -6.10
C THR A 230 23.08 -40.57 -5.52
N SER A 231 22.38 -39.73 -4.74
CA SER A 231 21.18 -40.11 -4.00
C SER A 231 19.91 -40.06 -4.85
N TYR A 232 19.92 -39.25 -5.91
CA TYR A 232 18.74 -38.99 -6.72
C TYR A 232 19.05 -39.05 -8.21
N LYS A 233 18.07 -39.50 -9.00
CA LYS A 233 18.06 -39.40 -10.45
C LYS A 233 16.81 -38.68 -10.93
N VAL A 234 16.91 -38.00 -12.06
CA VAL A 234 15.80 -37.34 -12.75
C VAL A 234 15.45 -38.13 -14.00
N ILE A 235 14.17 -38.42 -14.19
CA ILE A 235 13.63 -39.16 -15.35
C ILE A 235 12.70 -38.23 -16.11
N GLY A 236 12.64 -38.37 -17.43
CA GLY A 236 11.79 -37.53 -18.29
C GLY A 236 12.35 -36.12 -18.53
N TRP A 237 13.57 -35.84 -18.06
CA TRP A 237 14.32 -34.64 -18.44
C TRP A 237 14.82 -34.76 -19.89
N PRO A 238 14.83 -33.68 -20.69
CA PRO A 238 15.34 -33.74 -22.07
C PRO A 238 16.80 -34.21 -22.12
N LEU A 239 17.09 -35.20 -22.97
CA LEU A 239 18.40 -35.89 -23.01
C LEU A 239 19.56 -34.97 -23.43
N ASP A 240 19.27 -33.94 -24.22
CA ASP A 240 20.22 -32.98 -24.75
C ASP A 240 20.34 -31.71 -23.90
N VAL A 241 19.72 -31.68 -22.72
CA VAL A 241 19.74 -30.55 -21.79
C VAL A 241 20.38 -30.98 -20.48
N GLU A 242 21.41 -30.25 -20.04
CA GLU A 242 22.00 -30.48 -18.72
C GLU A 242 20.98 -30.17 -17.62
N PHE A 243 20.82 -31.07 -16.63
CA PHE A 243 19.93 -30.80 -15.50
C PHE A 243 20.50 -29.69 -14.61
N GLN A 244 19.81 -28.55 -14.58
CA GLN A 244 20.15 -27.40 -13.76
C GLN A 244 18.88 -26.60 -13.43
N ASP A 245 19.03 -25.57 -12.60
CA ASP A 245 17.93 -24.66 -12.30
C ASP A 245 17.40 -24.04 -13.60
N TYR A 246 16.06 -24.02 -13.75
CA TYR A 246 15.39 -23.54 -14.96
C TYR A 246 15.79 -22.12 -15.39
N SER A 247 16.21 -21.26 -14.45
CA SER A 247 16.69 -19.91 -14.76
C SER A 247 18.08 -19.88 -15.38
N ASN A 248 18.85 -20.96 -15.26
CA ASN A 248 20.18 -21.09 -15.87
C ASN A 248 20.14 -21.68 -17.28
N LEU A 249 19.00 -22.26 -17.68
CA LEU A 249 18.79 -22.79 -19.03
C LEU A 249 18.71 -21.68 -20.08
N LYS A 250 19.17 -21.98 -21.30
CA LYS A 250 18.94 -21.16 -22.49
C LYS A 250 17.48 -21.23 -22.92
N GLU A 251 17.04 -20.28 -23.73
CA GLU A 251 15.63 -20.21 -24.18
C GLU A 251 15.16 -21.48 -24.89
N GLU A 252 15.98 -22.01 -25.80
CA GLU A 252 15.69 -23.26 -26.53
C GLU A 252 15.57 -24.47 -25.60
N GLU A 253 16.43 -24.54 -24.57
CA GLU A 253 16.41 -25.60 -23.55
C GLU A 253 15.18 -25.49 -22.65
N ARG A 254 14.77 -24.25 -22.32
CA ARG A 254 13.55 -23.98 -21.53
C ARG A 254 12.30 -24.50 -22.22
N ILE A 255 12.19 -24.33 -23.53
CA ILE A 255 11.05 -24.85 -24.32
C ILE A 255 11.00 -26.38 -24.21
N LYS A 256 12.13 -27.06 -24.43
CA LYS A 256 12.21 -28.53 -24.31
C LYS A 256 11.80 -29.03 -22.93
N VAL A 257 12.22 -28.33 -21.87
CA VAL A 257 11.86 -28.67 -20.48
C VAL A 257 10.38 -28.41 -20.21
N LEU A 258 9.78 -27.37 -20.79
CA LEU A 258 8.34 -27.13 -20.69
C LEU A 258 7.53 -28.24 -21.36
N ASP A 259 7.94 -28.67 -22.55
CA ASP A 259 7.27 -29.75 -23.29
C ASP A 259 7.36 -31.10 -22.57
N SER A 260 8.47 -31.35 -21.85
CA SER A 260 8.66 -32.58 -21.08
C SER A 260 8.19 -32.48 -19.63
N LEU A 261 7.71 -31.32 -19.17
CA LEU A 261 7.46 -31.03 -17.74
C LEU A 261 6.49 -32.02 -17.09
N TYR A 262 5.49 -32.50 -17.83
CA TYR A 262 4.54 -33.51 -17.36
C TYR A 262 5.25 -34.83 -17.03
N ASN A 263 6.20 -35.25 -17.86
CA ASN A 263 6.90 -36.52 -17.79
C ASN A 263 8.07 -36.53 -16.82
N ILE A 264 8.53 -35.36 -16.37
CA ILE A 264 9.64 -35.27 -15.41
C ILE A 264 9.21 -35.91 -14.08
N ARG A 265 10.06 -36.77 -13.51
CA ARG A 265 9.92 -37.31 -12.15
C ARG A 265 11.29 -37.53 -11.52
N PHE A 266 11.35 -37.60 -10.21
CA PHE A 266 12.56 -37.92 -9.47
C PHE A 266 12.49 -39.34 -8.91
N GLU A 267 13.63 -39.98 -8.74
CA GLU A 267 13.71 -41.29 -8.09
C GLU A 267 14.92 -41.27 -7.15
N GLN A 268 14.77 -41.88 -5.98
CA GLN A 268 15.87 -42.12 -5.06
C GLN A 268 16.61 -43.39 -5.53
N ASN A 269 17.93 -43.32 -5.57
CA ASN A 269 18.77 -44.49 -5.88
C ASN A 269 18.85 -45.47 -4.71
#